data_AF-A0A421J924-F1
#
_entry.id   AF-A0A421J924-F1
#
_cell.length_a   1.000
_cell.length_b   1.000
_cell.length_c   1.000
_cell.angle_alpha   90.00
_cell.angle_beta   90.00
_cell.angle_gamma   90.00
#
_symmetry.space_group_name_H-M   'P 1'
#
loop_
_entity.id
_entity.type
_entity.pdbx_description
1 polymer ?
#
loop_
_entity_poly.entity_id
_entity_poly.type
_entity_poly.pdbx_seq_one_letter_code
_entity_poly.pdbx_strand_id
1 'polypeptide(L)'
;METSTVVFFATIVAGFLILRWLISPIPDPLEEAAAAHATNRDGRRPNPSTHSRRPVTDSMIDVVQAIAPQLTRAQIRMDLERSGSVEVTIDRFMEEGTLPMPESQEGEQQAGNDEIQNEESGRRTNGGQSTGIKPANLIERYGLESKIDQDVSNAALNSATSQDKIDLLSSRREEMILNARKRLAAQLSNEIDANPLM
;
A
#
# COMPACT_ATOMS: atom_id res chain seq x y z
N MET A 1 -6.00 69.86 4.31
CA MET A 1 -5.45 68.65 4.95
C MET A 1 -3.99 68.61 4.62
N GLU A 2 -3.14 68.57 5.64
CA GLU A 2 -1.70 68.72 5.51
C GLU A 2 -1.13 67.53 4.74
N THR A 3 -0.33 67.80 3.72
CA THR A 3 0.33 66.80 2.86
C THR A 3 1.10 65.76 3.68
N SER A 4 1.65 66.16 4.84
CA SER A 4 2.29 65.24 5.79
C SER A 4 1.36 64.15 6.33
N THR A 5 0.09 64.47 6.61
CA THR A 5 -0.89 63.48 7.09
C THR A 5 -1.19 62.45 6.00
N VAL A 6 -1.33 62.90 4.75
CA VAL A 6 -1.61 62.01 3.61
C VAL A 6 -0.43 61.06 3.35
N VAL A 7 0.80 61.56 3.41
CA VAL A 7 2.01 60.74 3.22
C VAL A 7 2.16 59.70 4.34
N PHE A 8 1.86 60.05 5.59
CA PHE A 8 1.91 59.11 6.72
C PHE A 8 0.92 57.96 6.57
N PHE A 9 -0.32 58.22 6.14
CA PHE A 9 -1.28 57.15 5.88
C PHE A 9 -0.90 56.32 4.65
N ALA A 10 -0.36 56.94 3.60
CA ALA A 10 0.08 56.23 2.40
C ALA A 10 1.23 55.24 2.70
N THR A 11 2.19 55.61 3.56
CA THR A 11 3.29 54.70 3.94
C THR A 11 2.82 53.53 4.79
N ILE A 12 1.85 53.74 5.71
CA ILE A 12 1.25 52.66 6.50
C ILE A 12 0.52 51.67 5.59
N VAL A 13 -0.27 52.15 4.63
CA VAL A 13 -1.00 51.28 3.69
C VAL A 13 -0.02 50.52 2.80
N ALA A 14 1.03 51.17 2.28
CA ALA A 14 2.05 50.51 1.49
C ALA A 14 2.82 49.45 2.30
N GLY A 15 3.20 49.75 3.54
CA GLY A 15 3.84 48.79 4.44
C GLY A 15 2.93 47.60 4.77
N PHE A 16 1.64 47.85 4.98
CA PHE A 16 0.65 46.79 5.21
C PHE A 16 0.47 45.90 3.98
N LEU A 17 0.47 46.45 2.77
CA LEU A 17 0.39 45.67 1.54
C LEU A 17 1.63 44.79 1.33
N ILE A 18 2.82 45.31 1.63
CA ILE A 18 4.07 44.53 1.56
C ILE A 18 4.08 43.43 2.62
N LEU A 19 3.62 43.72 3.84
CA LEU A 19 3.51 42.73 4.91
C LEU A 19 2.45 41.67 4.58
N ARG A 20 1.30 42.08 4.04
CA ARG A 20 0.23 41.19 3.55
C ARG A 20 0.73 40.31 2.41
N TRP A 21 1.61 40.82 1.56
CA TRP A 21 2.25 40.06 0.49
C TRP A 21 3.29 39.07 1.03
N LEU A 22 4.11 39.49 2.00
CA LEU A 22 5.14 38.65 2.63
C LEU A 22 4.55 37.52 3.51
N ILE A 23 3.35 37.73 4.07
CA ILE A 23 2.62 36.76 4.90
C ILE A 23 1.46 36.12 4.11
N SER A 24 1.38 36.31 2.79
CA SER A 24 0.44 35.51 1.99
C SER A 24 0.83 34.03 2.16
N PRO A 25 -0.04 33.22 2.79
CA PRO A 25 0.27 31.83 3.03
C PRO A 25 0.45 31.15 1.67
N ILE A 26 1.55 30.43 1.51
CA ILE A 26 1.72 29.47 0.44
C ILE A 26 0.49 28.57 0.50
N PRO A 27 -0.34 28.47 -0.57
CA PRO A 27 -1.47 27.56 -0.54
C PRO A 27 -0.93 26.15 -0.30
N ASP A 28 -1.36 25.53 0.79
CA ASP A 28 -1.04 24.13 1.05
C ASP A 28 -1.56 23.32 -0.15
N PRO A 29 -0.70 22.61 -0.91
CA PRO A 29 -1.13 21.86 -2.10
C PRO A 29 -2.08 20.70 -1.75
N LEU A 30 -2.33 20.47 -0.46
CA LEU A 30 -3.29 19.50 0.06
C LEU A 30 -4.75 19.94 -0.13
N GLU A 31 -5.06 21.24 -0.06
CA GLU A 31 -6.43 21.73 -0.26
C GLU A 31 -6.79 21.87 -1.75
N GLU A 32 -5.84 22.24 -2.62
CA GLU A 32 -6.12 22.34 -4.05
C GLU A 32 -6.29 20.96 -4.70
N ALA A 33 -5.57 19.94 -4.22
CA ALA A 33 -5.83 18.55 -4.55
C ALA A 33 -7.21 18.06 -4.02
N ALA A 34 -7.71 18.63 -2.92
CA ALA A 34 -9.04 18.30 -2.38
C ALA A 34 -10.17 19.03 -3.11
N ALA A 35 -9.97 20.29 -3.51
CA ALA A 35 -10.95 21.11 -4.23
C ALA A 35 -11.08 20.73 -5.71
N ALA A 36 -9.96 20.40 -6.38
CA ALA A 36 -9.98 19.91 -7.76
C ALA A 36 -10.57 18.50 -7.90
N HIS A 37 -10.67 17.74 -6.80
CA HIS A 37 -11.21 16.38 -6.79
C HIS A 37 -12.69 16.29 -6.37
N ALA A 38 -13.32 17.43 -6.04
CA ALA A 38 -14.70 17.47 -5.54
C ALA A 38 -15.77 17.49 -6.64
N THR A 39 -15.42 17.71 -7.91
CA THR A 39 -16.40 17.90 -9.00
C THR A 39 -16.60 16.68 -9.91
N ASN A 40 -16.05 15.50 -9.57
CA ASN A 40 -16.21 14.31 -10.42
C ASN A 40 -16.51 13.03 -9.60
N ARG A 41 -17.50 13.10 -8.71
CA ARG A 41 -18.02 11.95 -7.97
C ARG A 41 -19.21 11.32 -8.70
N ASP A 42 -18.94 10.70 -9.85
CA ASP A 42 -19.78 9.64 -10.39
C ASP A 42 -19.26 8.27 -9.91
N GLY A 43 -19.94 7.71 -8.91
CA GLY A 43 -20.20 6.27 -8.73
C GLY A 43 -19.06 5.25 -8.56
N ARG A 44 -17.77 5.59 -8.70
CA ARG A 44 -16.71 4.57 -8.63
C ARG A 44 -16.24 4.35 -7.19
N ARG A 45 -16.80 3.31 -6.56
CA ARG A 45 -16.38 2.78 -5.26
C ARG A 45 -14.84 2.71 -5.19
N PRO A 46 -14.19 3.25 -4.14
CA PRO A 46 -12.75 3.11 -3.96
C PRO A 46 -12.45 1.62 -3.78
N ASN A 47 -11.84 1.02 -4.81
CA ASN A 47 -11.31 -0.33 -4.72
C ASN A 47 -10.25 -0.32 -3.59
N PRO A 48 -10.31 -1.22 -2.60
CA PRO A 48 -9.31 -1.29 -1.55
C PRO A 48 -7.94 -1.50 -2.19
N SER A 49 -7.17 -0.42 -2.23
CA SER A 49 -5.72 -0.32 -2.40
C SER A 49 -5.05 -1.63 -2.80
N THR A 50 -5.12 -1.97 -4.08
CA THR A 50 -4.04 -2.72 -4.71
C THR A 50 -2.80 -1.89 -4.46
N HIS A 51 -1.90 -2.35 -3.60
CA HIS A 51 -0.62 -1.72 -3.32
C HIS A 51 0.07 -1.48 -4.66
N SER A 52 -0.08 -0.27 -5.20
CA SER A 52 0.43 0.09 -6.51
C SER A 52 1.93 0.13 -6.35
N ARG A 53 2.59 -1.00 -6.66
CA ARG A 53 4.04 -1.12 -6.65
C ARG A 53 4.56 0.04 -7.49
N ARG A 54 5.23 0.99 -6.83
CA ARG A 54 5.83 2.12 -7.54
C ARG A 54 6.89 1.55 -8.47
N PRO A 55 6.92 1.95 -9.75
CA PRO A 55 7.99 1.53 -10.63
C PRO A 55 9.32 2.05 -10.07
N VAL A 56 10.30 1.17 -9.96
CA VAL A 56 11.64 1.53 -9.49
C VAL A 56 12.35 2.31 -10.57
N THR A 57 12.86 3.50 -10.22
CA THR A 57 13.65 4.33 -11.14
C THR A 57 15.13 4.00 -10.98
N ASP A 58 15.90 4.13 -12.06
CA ASP A 58 17.35 3.88 -12.01
C ASP A 58 18.07 4.84 -11.06
N SER A 59 17.54 6.06 -10.88
CA SER A 59 18.05 7.01 -9.89
C SER A 59 17.95 6.48 -8.45
N MET A 60 16.90 5.71 -8.12
CA MET A 60 16.76 5.10 -6.80
C MET A 60 17.83 4.03 -6.58
N ILE A 61 18.16 3.27 -7.63
CA ILE A 61 19.19 2.24 -7.59
C ILE A 61 20.57 2.87 -7.39
N ASP A 62 20.87 3.95 -8.11
CA ASP A 62 22.18 4.62 -8.04
C ASP A 62 22.44 5.22 -6.64
N VAL A 63 21.42 5.76 -5.98
CA VAL A 63 21.54 6.27 -4.60
C VAL A 63 21.90 5.14 -3.62
N VAL A 64 21.22 4.00 -3.71
CA VAL A 64 21.53 2.83 -2.87
C VAL A 64 22.93 2.30 -3.19
N GLN A 65 23.30 2.22 -4.48
CA GLN A 65 24.60 1.73 -4.92
C GLN A 65 25.77 2.57 -4.40
N ALA A 66 25.59 3.89 -4.26
CA ALA A 66 26.61 4.78 -3.72
C ALA A 66 26.90 4.52 -2.23
N ILE A 67 25.91 4.03 -1.48
CA ILE A 67 26.01 3.72 -0.05
C ILE A 67 26.45 2.26 0.16
N ALA A 68 25.94 1.35 -0.67
CA ALA A 68 26.15 -0.09 -0.59
C ALA A 68 26.81 -0.62 -1.88
N PRO A 69 28.11 -0.32 -2.12
CA PRO A 69 28.80 -0.71 -3.36
C PRO A 69 28.95 -2.23 -3.55
N GLN A 70 28.81 -3.02 -2.48
CA GLN A 70 28.88 -4.48 -2.51
C GLN A 70 27.61 -5.15 -3.05
N LEU A 71 26.48 -4.41 -3.12
CA LEU A 71 25.23 -4.95 -3.64
C LEU A 71 25.18 -4.86 -5.16
N THR A 72 24.55 -5.85 -5.77
CA THR A 72 24.27 -5.82 -7.21
C THR A 72 23.04 -4.96 -7.50
N ARG A 73 23.00 -4.32 -8.67
CA ARG A 73 21.84 -3.54 -9.12
C ARG A 73 20.54 -4.35 -9.15
N ALA A 74 20.63 -5.65 -9.43
CA ALA A 74 19.48 -6.56 -9.46
C ALA A 74 18.88 -6.79 -8.05
N GLN A 75 19.74 -6.98 -7.04
CA GLN A 75 19.31 -7.08 -5.64
C GLN A 75 18.63 -5.79 -5.16
N ILE A 76 19.26 -4.65 -5.46
CA ILE A 76 18.72 -3.33 -5.11
C ILE A 76 17.36 -3.13 -5.76
N ARG A 77 17.22 -3.43 -7.06
CA ARG A 77 15.94 -3.29 -7.78
C ARG A 77 14.84 -4.14 -7.15
N MET A 78 15.12 -5.41 -6.88
CA MET A 78 14.12 -6.31 -6.28
C MET A 78 13.70 -5.83 -4.88
N ASP A 79 14.65 -5.39 -4.06
CA ASP A 79 14.33 -4.89 -2.73
C ASP A 79 13.53 -3.57 -2.80
N LEU A 80 13.88 -2.66 -3.71
CA LEU A 80 13.13 -1.43 -3.97
C LEU A 80 11.72 -1.69 -4.51
N GLU A 81 11.50 -2.74 -5.30
CA GLU A 81 10.16 -3.16 -5.75
C GLU A 81 9.31 -3.69 -4.58
N ARG A 82 9.97 -4.24 -3.56
CA ARG A 82 9.34 -4.78 -2.35
C ARG A 82 9.07 -3.69 -1.30
N SER A 83 10.05 -2.82 -1.06
CA SER A 83 10.01 -1.76 -0.06
C SER A 83 9.29 -0.51 -0.58
N GLY A 84 9.44 -0.19 -1.86
CA GLY A 84 8.94 1.03 -2.50
C GLY A 84 9.67 2.31 -2.09
N SER A 85 10.75 2.22 -1.32
CA SER A 85 11.49 3.36 -0.76
C SER A 85 12.98 3.02 -0.62
N VAL A 86 13.81 4.02 -0.93
CA VAL A 86 15.28 3.91 -0.88
C VAL A 86 15.76 3.81 0.57
N GLU A 87 15.14 4.58 1.45
CA GLU A 87 15.46 4.66 2.87
C GLU A 87 15.27 3.29 3.54
N VAL A 88 14.13 2.64 3.30
CA VAL A 88 13.82 1.32 3.87
C VAL A 88 14.80 0.25 3.37
N THR A 89 15.22 0.33 2.11
CA THR A 89 16.21 -0.59 1.53
C THR A 89 17.60 -0.37 2.13
N ILE A 90 18.00 0.88 2.39
CA ILE A 90 19.26 1.21 3.05
C ILE A 90 19.24 0.73 4.51
N ASP A 91 18.17 1.00 5.25
CA ASP A 91 18.01 0.58 6.65
C ASP A 91 18.11 -0.95 6.75
N ARG A 92 17.38 -1.68 5.91
CA ARG A 92 17.46 -3.15 5.85
C ARG A 92 18.86 -3.64 5.55
N PHE A 93 19.53 -3.00 4.59
CA PHE A 93 20.91 -3.35 4.26
C PHE A 93 21.86 -3.09 5.44
N MET A 94 21.66 -2.03 6.22
CA MET A 94 22.45 -1.77 7.43
C MET A 94 22.16 -2.77 8.56
N GLU A 95 20.92 -3.26 8.67
CA GLU A 95 20.52 -4.26 9.66
C GLU A 95 21.01 -5.68 9.32
N GLU A 96 20.80 -6.12 8.08
CA GLU A 96 21.04 -7.51 7.65
C GLU A 96 22.42 -7.68 7.00
N GLY A 97 23.07 -6.59 6.57
CA GLY A 97 24.35 -6.58 5.87
C GLY A 97 24.29 -7.08 4.41
N THR A 98 23.15 -7.61 3.97
CA THR A 98 22.92 -8.11 2.62
C THR A 98 21.43 -8.00 2.25
N LEU A 99 21.12 -8.03 0.95
CA LEU A 99 19.73 -8.07 0.45
C LEU A 99 19.44 -9.43 -0.17
N PRO A 100 18.16 -9.90 -0.15
CA PRO A 100 17.79 -11.15 -0.80
C PRO A 100 18.19 -11.13 -2.27
N MET A 101 18.82 -12.21 -2.73
CA MET A 101 19.24 -12.36 -4.12
C MET A 101 18.00 -12.65 -4.98
N PRO A 102 17.80 -11.96 -6.11
CA PRO A 102 16.78 -12.37 -7.06
C PRO A 102 17.14 -13.77 -7.57
N GLU A 103 16.18 -14.69 -7.54
CA GLU A 103 16.34 -16.02 -8.14
C GLU A 103 16.67 -15.82 -9.61
N SER A 104 17.89 -16.19 -9.99
CA SER A 104 18.46 -15.96 -11.30
C SER A 104 17.47 -16.38 -12.38
N GLN A 105 16.91 -15.42 -13.12
CA GLN A 105 16.57 -15.71 -14.51
C GLN A 105 17.90 -15.83 -15.24
N GLU A 106 18.48 -17.03 -15.19
CA GLU A 106 19.51 -17.46 -16.14
C GLU A 106 18.88 -17.44 -17.52
N GLY A 107 18.92 -16.30 -18.21
CA GLY A 107 18.45 -16.25 -19.59
C GLY A 107 18.03 -14.88 -20.10
N GLU A 108 18.92 -13.89 -20.04
CA GLU A 108 18.94 -12.86 -21.08
C GLU A 108 20.39 -12.42 -21.29
N GLN A 109 20.97 -13.07 -22.30
CA GLN A 109 22.32 -12.90 -22.80
C GLN A 109 22.52 -11.44 -23.23
N GLN A 110 23.44 -10.74 -22.57
CA GLN A 110 24.08 -9.59 -23.17
C GLN A 110 25.15 -10.13 -24.12
N ALA A 111 24.88 -10.04 -25.41
CA ALA A 111 25.76 -10.47 -26.48
C ALA A 111 27.12 -9.75 -26.39
N GLY A 112 28.14 -10.49 -26.00
CA GLY A 112 29.55 -10.19 -26.21
C GLY A 112 30.24 -11.51 -26.45
N ASN A 113 30.63 -11.75 -27.70
CA ASN A 113 31.47 -12.88 -28.12
C ASN A 113 32.63 -13.09 -27.14
N ASP A 114 32.84 -14.32 -26.67
CA ASP A 114 34.07 -15.07 -26.95
C ASP A 114 34.01 -16.49 -26.34
N GLU A 115 34.34 -17.46 -27.20
CA GLU A 115 35.04 -18.72 -26.97
C GLU A 115 34.58 -19.82 -25.96
N ILE A 116 33.98 -20.88 -26.55
CA ILE A 116 34.46 -22.29 -26.57
C ILE A 116 34.36 -23.20 -25.29
N GLN A 117 33.67 -24.35 -25.53
CA GLN A 117 33.85 -25.73 -25.03
C GLN A 117 32.99 -26.33 -23.88
N ASN A 118 32.11 -27.25 -24.34
CA ASN A 118 31.89 -28.65 -23.94
C ASN A 118 31.19 -29.09 -22.62
N GLU A 119 30.24 -30.02 -22.86
CA GLU A 119 29.83 -31.19 -22.03
C GLU A 119 29.05 -30.89 -20.72
N GLU A 120 28.01 -31.62 -20.27
CA GLU A 120 27.34 -32.87 -20.65
C GLU A 120 25.94 -32.92 -19.97
N SER A 121 25.09 -33.78 -20.52
CA SER A 121 23.73 -34.19 -20.16
C SER A 121 23.36 -34.30 -18.66
N GLY A 122 22.14 -33.88 -18.31
CA GLY A 122 21.55 -34.07 -16.98
C GLY A 122 20.03 -34.05 -16.96
N ARG A 123 19.39 -35.10 -17.48
CA ARG A 123 17.93 -35.35 -17.40
C ARG A 123 17.48 -35.61 -15.96
N ARG A 124 16.53 -34.83 -15.41
CA ARG A 124 15.75 -35.22 -14.21
C ARG A 124 14.27 -34.81 -14.30
N THR A 125 13.43 -35.75 -13.89
CA THR A 125 11.98 -35.82 -14.01
C THR A 125 11.28 -35.68 -12.64
N ASN A 126 10.06 -35.12 -12.66
CA ASN A 126 8.90 -35.38 -11.78
C ASN A 126 8.87 -34.97 -10.29
N GLY A 127 7.70 -34.44 -9.88
CA GLY A 127 6.96 -34.99 -8.73
C GLY A 127 6.33 -34.00 -7.73
N GLY A 128 5.25 -33.30 -8.09
CA GLY A 128 4.43 -32.55 -7.13
C GLY A 128 3.34 -33.42 -6.49
N GLN A 129 3.51 -33.80 -5.21
CA GLN A 129 2.56 -34.60 -4.44
C GLN A 129 1.82 -33.72 -3.41
N SER A 130 0.53 -33.51 -3.63
CA SER A 130 -0.38 -32.85 -2.69
C SER A 130 -0.92 -33.86 -1.65
N THR A 131 -0.65 -33.66 -0.37
CA THR A 131 -1.26 -34.43 0.72
C THR A 131 -2.50 -33.71 1.26
N GLY A 132 -3.59 -34.47 1.39
CA GLY A 132 -4.91 -33.98 1.76
C GLY A 132 -5.02 -33.57 3.22
N ILE A 133 -5.52 -32.35 3.44
CA ILE A 133 -6.01 -31.86 4.73
C ILE A 133 -7.45 -31.41 4.50
N LYS A 134 -8.40 -32.05 5.19
CA LYS A 134 -9.82 -31.68 5.14
C LYS A 134 -10.01 -30.28 5.76
N PRO A 135 -10.88 -29.41 5.20
CA PRO A 135 -11.09 -28.07 5.75
C PRO A 135 -11.87 -28.16 7.07
N ALA A 136 -11.19 -27.93 8.20
CA ALA A 136 -11.84 -27.81 9.50
C ALA A 136 -12.66 -26.51 9.56
N ASN A 137 -13.89 -26.58 10.05
CA ASN A 137 -14.79 -25.43 10.17
C ASN A 137 -14.17 -24.38 11.09
N LEU A 138 -14.12 -23.14 10.61
CA LEU A 138 -13.49 -22.02 11.33
C LEU A 138 -14.23 -21.66 12.63
N ILE A 139 -15.53 -21.97 12.71
CA ILE A 139 -16.35 -21.77 13.92
C ILE A 139 -15.83 -22.64 15.07
N GLU A 140 -15.55 -23.91 14.79
CA GLU A 140 -14.98 -24.86 15.75
C GLU A 140 -13.53 -24.49 16.10
N ARG A 141 -12.73 -24.08 15.10
CA ARG A 141 -11.34 -23.67 15.31
C ARG A 141 -11.20 -22.48 16.27
N TYR A 142 -12.19 -21.59 16.27
CA TYR A 142 -12.17 -20.36 17.07
C TYR A 142 -13.21 -20.33 18.19
N GLY A 143 -13.95 -21.41 18.43
CA GLY A 143 -14.89 -21.56 19.55
C GLY A 143 -16.01 -20.52 19.56
N LEU A 144 -16.54 -20.15 18.39
CA LEU A 144 -17.47 -19.02 18.22
C LEU A 144 -18.95 -19.38 18.39
N GLU A 145 -19.24 -20.55 18.96
CA GLU A 145 -20.60 -21.11 19.01
C GLU A 145 -21.55 -20.30 19.90
N SER A 146 -21.03 -19.69 20.97
CA SER A 146 -21.83 -18.95 21.96
C SER A 146 -22.09 -17.49 21.62
N LYS A 147 -21.48 -16.95 20.56
CA LYS A 147 -21.57 -15.52 20.17
C LYS A 147 -22.50 -15.25 19.00
N ILE A 148 -23.11 -16.29 18.43
CA ILE A 148 -24.04 -16.19 17.29
C ILE A 148 -25.31 -15.39 17.62
N ASP A 149 -25.67 -15.28 18.91
CA ASP A 149 -26.95 -14.70 19.34
C ASP A 149 -26.87 -13.26 19.88
N GLN A 150 -25.70 -12.61 19.89
CA GLN A 150 -25.56 -11.25 20.44
C GLN A 150 -25.14 -10.21 19.40
N ASP A 151 -26.07 -9.32 19.05
CA ASP A 151 -25.86 -8.10 18.25
C ASP A 151 -25.13 -7.05 19.12
N VAL A 152 -23.93 -6.60 18.73
CA VAL A 152 -23.20 -5.54 19.45
C VAL A 152 -22.77 -4.43 18.51
N SER A 153 -23.23 -3.22 18.85
CA SER A 153 -23.11 -1.98 18.10
C SER A 153 -21.79 -1.23 18.37
N ASN A 154 -21.28 -0.62 17.30
CA ASN A 154 -20.03 0.12 17.19
C ASN A 154 -20.03 1.47 17.94
N ALA A 155 -19.14 1.67 18.94
CA ALA A 155 -18.69 3.00 19.37
C ALA A 155 -17.46 2.94 20.29
N ALA A 156 -16.26 3.26 19.77
CA ALA A 156 -15.19 4.05 20.42
C ALA A 156 -13.84 3.80 19.74
N LEU A 157 -13.53 4.59 18.71
CA LEU A 157 -12.18 4.72 18.14
C LEU A 157 -11.54 5.99 18.73
N ASN A 158 -10.25 5.91 19.06
CA ASN A 158 -9.26 7.00 19.20
C ASN A 158 -8.55 7.11 20.56
N SER A 159 -7.93 6.04 21.06
CA SER A 159 -6.66 6.10 21.84
C SER A 159 -6.26 4.70 22.28
N ALA A 160 -5.63 3.93 21.40
CA ALA A 160 -5.58 2.50 21.60
C ALA A 160 -4.20 1.96 21.19
N THR A 161 -3.52 1.37 22.18
CA THR A 161 -2.17 0.77 22.09
C THR A 161 -2.17 -0.31 21.00
N SER A 162 -0.99 -0.78 20.53
CA SER A 162 -0.90 -1.81 19.48
C SER A 162 -1.82 -3.03 19.69
N GLN A 163 -2.12 -3.39 20.94
CA GLN A 163 -3.09 -4.43 21.29
C GLN A 163 -4.54 -4.05 20.93
N ASP A 164 -4.98 -2.86 21.32
CA ASP A 164 -6.33 -2.38 21.01
C ASP A 164 -6.55 -2.19 19.50
N LYS A 165 -5.48 -1.89 18.74
CA LYS A 165 -5.51 -1.87 17.27
C LYS A 165 -5.75 -3.27 16.70
N ILE A 166 -5.15 -4.31 17.28
CA ILE A 166 -5.39 -5.70 16.88
C ILE A 166 -6.83 -6.08 17.17
N ASP A 167 -7.34 -5.72 18.35
CA ASP A 167 -8.72 -6.00 18.75
C ASP A 167 -9.72 -5.29 17.82
N LEU A 168 -9.50 -4.00 17.50
CA LEU A 168 -10.31 -3.25 16.54
C LEU A 168 -10.29 -3.88 15.13
N LEU A 169 -9.13 -4.30 14.64
CA LEU A 169 -9.02 -4.98 13.35
C LEU A 169 -9.76 -6.33 13.36
N SER A 170 -9.73 -7.04 14.48
CA SER A 170 -10.47 -8.29 14.65
C SER A 170 -11.99 -8.07 14.65
N SER A 171 -12.49 -7.06 15.36
CA SER A 171 -13.91 -6.68 15.37
C SER A 171 -14.38 -6.25 13.97
N ARG A 172 -13.57 -5.46 13.25
CA ARG A 172 -13.88 -5.05 11.87
C ARG A 172 -13.91 -6.22 10.90
N ARG A 173 -13.02 -7.21 11.09
CA ARG A 173 -13.01 -8.44 10.28
C ARG A 173 -14.27 -9.27 10.54
N GLU A 174 -14.69 -9.38 11.80
CA GLU A 174 -15.93 -10.06 12.18
C GLU A 174 -17.16 -9.42 11.53
N GLU A 175 -17.26 -8.09 11.59
CA GLU A 175 -18.34 -7.33 10.93
C GLU A 175 -18.37 -7.59 9.41
N MET A 176 -17.20 -7.61 8.76
CA MET A 176 -17.10 -7.89 7.33
C MET A 176 -17.60 -9.29 6.99
N ILE A 177 -17.27 -10.30 7.81
CA ILE A 177 -17.70 -11.68 7.60
C ILE A 177 -19.22 -11.81 7.77
N LEU A 178 -19.80 -11.19 8.80
CA LEU A 178 -21.24 -11.20 9.02
C LEU A 178 -22.00 -10.55 7.87
N ASN A 179 -21.53 -9.39 7.39
CA ASN A 179 -22.13 -8.72 6.25
C ASN A 179 -22.01 -9.53 4.96
N ALA A 180 -20.83 -10.12 4.71
CA ALA A 180 -20.63 -11.02 3.57
C ALA A 180 -21.60 -12.21 3.61
N ARG A 181 -21.83 -12.82 4.78
CA ARG A 181 -22.80 -13.91 4.95
C ARG A 181 -24.24 -13.45 4.70
N LYS A 182 -24.65 -12.31 5.25
CA LYS A 182 -25.98 -11.73 5.00
C LYS A 182 -26.20 -11.48 3.51
N ARG A 183 -25.19 -10.95 2.81
CA ARG A 183 -25.23 -10.72 1.36
C ARG A 183 -25.32 -12.01 0.57
N LEU A 184 -24.55 -13.04 0.93
CA LEU A 184 -24.58 -14.35 0.28
C LEU A 184 -25.95 -15.01 0.47
N ALA A 185 -26.50 -14.98 1.69
CA ALA A 185 -27.83 -15.51 1.98
C ALA A 185 -28.92 -14.83 1.13
N ALA A 186 -28.86 -13.50 0.98
CA ALA A 186 -29.77 -12.76 0.11
C ALA A 186 -29.57 -13.10 -1.39
N GLN A 187 -28.34 -13.39 -1.81
CA GLN A 187 -28.07 -13.84 -3.18
C GLN A 187 -28.65 -15.25 -3.42
N LEU A 188 -28.47 -16.18 -2.49
CA LEU A 188 -29.04 -17.52 -2.59
C LEU A 188 -30.57 -17.50 -2.56
N SER A 189 -31.20 -16.67 -1.71
CA SER A 189 -32.67 -16.56 -1.73
C SER A 189 -33.16 -16.00 -3.06
N ASN A 190 -32.51 -14.95 -3.58
CA ASN A 190 -32.85 -14.39 -4.89
C ASN A 190 -32.60 -15.40 -6.03
N GLU A 191 -31.57 -16.24 -5.93
CA GLU A 191 -31.26 -17.29 -6.91
C GLU A 191 -32.25 -18.46 -6.85
N ILE A 192 -32.71 -18.84 -5.64
CA ILE A 192 -33.77 -19.82 -5.42
C ILE A 192 -35.11 -19.31 -5.98
N ASP A 193 -35.45 -18.04 -5.74
CA ASP A 193 -36.66 -17.41 -6.29
C ASP A 193 -36.56 -17.21 -7.81
N ALA A 194 -35.36 -16.95 -8.34
CA ALA A 194 -35.12 -16.78 -9.78
C ALA A 194 -35.04 -18.11 -10.55
N ASN A 195 -34.85 -19.25 -9.85
CA ASN A 195 -34.82 -20.57 -10.46
C ASN A 195 -35.71 -21.57 -9.69
N PRO A 196 -37.04 -21.40 -9.69
CA PRO A 196 -37.96 -22.19 -8.86
C PRO A 196 -38.22 -23.63 -9.36
N LEU A 197 -37.39 -24.20 -10.24
CA LEU A 197 -37.58 -25.56 -10.77
C LEU A 197 -36.26 -26.32 -10.96
N MET A 198 -35.80 -26.94 -9.88
CA MET A 198 -35.43 -28.36 -9.85
C MET A 198 -36.13 -29.03 -8.66
#